data_AF-A8NBG1-F1
#
_entry.id   AF-A8NBG1-F1
#
_cell.length_a   1.000
_cell.length_b   1.000
_cell.length_c   1.000
_cell.angle_alpha   90.00
_cell.angle_beta   90.00
_cell.angle_gamma   90.00
#
_symmetry.space_group_name_H-M   'P 1'
#
loop_
_entity.id
_entity.type
_entity.pdbx_description
1 polymer ?
#
loop_
_entity_poly.entity_id
_entity_poly.type
_entity_poly.pdbx_seq_one_letter_code
_entity_poly.pdbx_strand_id
1 'polypeptide(L)'
;MSQQRPPMQWGAVRNGRRHECPYCKVILLTGEIPGFCCGTRGSRLQDVPPLPPLPDEFNIFLNHPQISKVSRALNLIFSFASLETTHDFPSYSGSAMFAIQGKIIHK
;
A
#
# COMPACT_ATOMS: atom_id res chain seq x y z
N MET A 1 -24.08 -25.54 -12.65
CA MET A 1 -22.60 -25.69 -12.65
C MET A 1 -22.00 -24.33 -12.35
N SER A 2 -21.57 -24.09 -11.11
CA SER A 2 -20.90 -22.83 -10.73
C SER A 2 -19.48 -22.83 -11.30
N GLN A 3 -19.20 -21.98 -12.27
CA GLN A 3 -17.83 -21.73 -12.72
C GLN A 3 -17.08 -21.02 -11.59
N GLN A 4 -16.24 -21.75 -10.87
CA GLN A 4 -15.30 -21.17 -9.92
C GLN A 4 -14.34 -20.27 -10.71
N ARG A 5 -14.39 -18.96 -10.45
CA ARG A 5 -13.40 -18.04 -11.01
C ARG A 5 -12.01 -18.45 -10.49
N PRO A 6 -10.99 -18.53 -11.37
CA PRO A 6 -9.65 -18.85 -10.92
C PRO A 6 -9.20 -17.83 -9.84
N PRO A 7 -8.39 -18.27 -8.85
CA PRO A 7 -7.94 -17.39 -7.78
C PRO A 7 -7.18 -16.19 -8.34
N MET A 8 -7.37 -15.01 -7.74
CA MET A 8 -6.64 -13.80 -8.11
C MET A 8 -5.16 -13.98 -7.74
N GLN A 9 -4.32 -14.08 -8.76
CA GLN A 9 -2.87 -14.26 -8.68
C GLN A 9 -2.16 -13.13 -9.42
N TRP A 10 -1.18 -12.53 -8.74
CA TRP A 10 -0.29 -11.54 -9.33
C TRP A 10 0.70 -12.20 -10.29
N GLY A 11 0.83 -11.67 -11.50
CA GLY A 11 1.88 -12.07 -12.43
C GLY A 11 1.74 -13.49 -12.93
N ALA A 12 0.51 -14.00 -13.03
CA ALA A 12 0.22 -15.30 -13.60
C ALA A 12 0.94 -15.47 -14.94
N VAL A 13 1.64 -16.59 -15.13
CA VAL A 13 2.37 -16.86 -16.37
C VAL A 13 1.44 -17.55 -17.35
N ARG A 14 1.28 -16.98 -18.55
CA ARG A 14 0.48 -17.54 -19.64
C ARG A 14 1.35 -17.64 -20.88
N ASN A 15 1.45 -18.84 -21.48
CA ASN A 15 2.31 -19.10 -22.65
C ASN A 15 3.76 -18.60 -22.44
N GLY A 16 4.33 -18.84 -21.26
CA GLY A 16 5.70 -18.42 -20.93
C GLY A 16 5.90 -16.92 -20.71
N ARG A 17 4.85 -16.10 -20.84
CA ARG A 17 4.91 -14.66 -20.58
C ARG A 17 4.26 -14.34 -19.24
N ARG A 18 4.96 -13.58 -18.42
CA ARG A 18 4.43 -13.07 -17.15
C ARG A 18 3.34 -12.05 -17.43
N HIS A 19 2.26 -12.08 -16.66
CA HIS A 19 1.22 -11.06 -16.77
C HIS A 19 1.71 -9.73 -16.17
N GLU A 20 2.12 -8.82 -17.04
CA GLU A 20 2.70 -7.53 -16.69
C GLU A 20 2.26 -6.44 -17.68
N CYS A 21 2.40 -5.18 -17.27
CA CYS A 21 2.18 -4.06 -18.17
C CYS A 21 3.26 -4.07 -19.27
N PRO A 22 2.90 -3.99 -20.57
CA PRO A 22 3.87 -3.99 -21.66
C PRO A 22 4.85 -2.81 -21.60
N TYR A 23 4.43 -1.68 -21.03
CA TYR A 23 5.19 -0.44 -20.92
C TYR A 23 6.10 -0.41 -19.69
N CYS A 24 5.53 -0.34 -18.48
CA CYS A 24 6.31 -0.17 -17.24
C CYS A 24 6.74 -1.49 -16.56
N LYS A 25 6.32 -2.64 -17.08
CA LYS A 25 6.64 -3.98 -16.53
C LYS A 25 6.10 -4.27 -15.13
N VAL A 26 5.18 -3.45 -14.61
CA VAL A 26 4.49 -3.75 -13.36
C VAL A 26 3.70 -5.05 -13.50
N ILE A 27 3.71 -5.86 -12.45
CA ILE A 27 3.00 -7.13 -12.40
C ILE A 27 1.51 -6.86 -12.31
N LEU A 28 0.72 -7.50 -13.17
CA LEU A 28 -0.73 -7.35 -13.21
C LEU A 28 -1.44 -8.53 -12.54
N LEU A 29 -2.62 -8.25 -12.01
CA LEU A 29 -3.52 -9.28 -11.46
C LEU A 29 -4.20 -10.07 -12.58
N THR A 30 -4.64 -11.30 -12.31
CA THR A 30 -5.17 -12.25 -13.33
C THR A 30 -6.38 -11.74 -14.13
N GLY A 31 -7.09 -10.73 -13.62
CA GLY A 31 -8.22 -10.06 -14.27
C GLY A 31 -7.94 -8.65 -14.78
N GLU A 32 -6.75 -8.10 -14.56
CA GLU A 32 -6.37 -6.81 -15.11
C GLU A 32 -6.03 -6.94 -16.59
N ILE A 33 -6.35 -5.92 -17.37
CA ILE A 33 -5.99 -5.87 -18.79
C ILE A 33 -4.59 -5.25 -18.95
N PRO A 34 -3.81 -5.63 -19.99
CA PRO A 34 -2.46 -5.08 -20.23
C PRO A 34 -2.39 -3.55 -20.35
N GLY A 35 -3.51 -2.87 -20.62
CA GLY A 35 -3.62 -1.40 -20.66
C GLY A 35 -4.11 -0.75 -19.36
N PHE A 36 -4.38 -1.52 -18.30
CA PHE A 36 -4.91 -1.00 -17.04
C PHE A 36 -3.93 -0.02 -16.37
N CYS A 37 -2.63 -0.36 -16.35
CA CYS A 37 -1.61 0.46 -15.69
C CYS A 37 -1.27 1.75 -16.45
N CYS A 38 -0.66 1.66 -17.64
CA CYS A 38 -0.18 2.84 -18.38
C CYS A 38 -1.00 3.17 -19.63
N GLY A 39 -2.16 2.54 -19.83
CA GLY A 39 -2.86 2.60 -21.12
C GLY A 39 -2.18 1.78 -22.21
N THR A 40 -2.76 1.81 -23.41
CA THR A 40 -2.17 1.17 -24.60
C THR A 40 -0.83 1.83 -24.94
N ARG A 41 0.27 1.05 -24.88
CA ARG A 41 1.63 1.53 -25.19
C ARG A 41 2.06 2.78 -24.38
N GLY A 42 1.58 2.93 -23.15
CA GLY A 42 1.96 4.08 -22.31
C GLY A 42 1.15 5.35 -22.56
N SER A 43 0.04 5.28 -23.31
CA SER A 43 -0.80 6.43 -23.66
C SER A 43 -1.31 7.25 -22.48
N ARG A 44 -1.39 6.67 -21.28
CA ARG A 44 -1.85 7.34 -20.06
C ARG A 44 -0.74 7.70 -19.08
N LEU A 45 0.53 7.52 -19.47
CA LEU A 45 1.65 7.78 -18.56
C LEU A 45 1.70 9.25 -18.10
N GLN A 46 1.32 10.18 -18.98
CA GLN A 46 1.34 11.61 -18.73
C GLN A 46 0.01 12.16 -18.20
N ASP A 47 -1.01 11.30 -18.04
CA ASP A 47 -2.32 11.71 -17.52
C ASP A 47 -2.24 12.13 -16.04
N VAL A 48 -1.23 11.62 -15.33
CA VAL A 48 -0.98 11.90 -13.91
C VAL A 48 0.42 12.49 -13.77
N PRO A 49 0.58 13.65 -13.13
CA PRO A 49 1.90 14.19 -12.84
C PRO A 49 2.70 13.19 -11.98
N PRO A 50 4.03 13.13 -12.14
CA PRO A 50 4.85 12.30 -11.28
C PRO A 50 4.66 12.70 -9.81
N LEU A 51 4.69 11.72 -8.92
CA LEU A 51 4.68 12.00 -7.49
C LEU A 51 5.87 12.91 -7.15
N PRO A 52 5.71 13.88 -6.24
CA PRO A 52 6.84 14.64 -5.73
C PRO A 52 7.88 13.68 -5.13
N PRO A 53 9.17 14.06 -5.12
CA PRO A 53 10.19 13.26 -4.46
C PRO A 53 9.79 13.05 -2.98
N LEU A 54 10.09 11.87 -2.47
CA LEU A 54 9.89 11.59 -1.05
C LEU A 54 10.77 12.55 -0.22
N PRO A 55 10.27 13.04 0.93
CA PRO A 55 11.08 13.83 1.84
C PRO A 55 12.35 13.07 2.27
N ASP A 56 13.45 13.79 2.48
CA ASP A 56 14.76 13.18 2.78
C ASP A 56 14.75 12.30 4.04
N GLU A 57 13.85 12.59 4.98
CA GLU A 57 13.65 11.84 6.21
C GLU A 57 13.23 10.38 5.94
N PHE A 58 12.60 10.11 4.79
CA PHE A 58 12.18 8.76 4.41
C PHE A 58 13.38 7.85 4.07
N ASN A 59 14.54 8.40 3.71
CA ASN A 59 15.73 7.60 3.37
C ASN A 59 16.17 6.66 4.50
N ILE A 60 15.89 7.04 5.75
CA ILE A 60 16.18 6.25 6.95
C ILE A 60 15.38 4.93 6.93
N PHE A 61 14.13 4.98 6.48
CA PHE A 61 13.23 3.82 6.46
C PHE A 61 13.35 3.01 5.18
N LEU A 62 13.50 3.67 4.03
CA LEU A 62 13.50 3.03 2.71
C LEU A 62 14.63 2.00 2.55
N ASN A 63 15.78 2.26 3.18
CA ASN A 63 16.94 1.37 3.12
C ASN A 63 17.05 0.42 4.33
N HIS A 64 16.07 0.45 5.24
CA HIS A 64 16.14 -0.37 6.44
C HIS A 64 15.90 -1.85 6.09
N PRO A 65 16.79 -2.78 6.45
CA PRO A 65 16.72 -4.19 6.02
C PRO A 65 15.47 -4.92 6.50
N GLN A 66 14.79 -4.37 7.51
CA GLN A 66 13.56 -4.92 8.08
C GLN A 66 12.30 -4.16 7.64
N ILE A 67 12.39 -3.14 6.77
CA ILE A 67 11.24 -2.29 6.42
C ILE A 67 10.04 -3.11 5.95
N SER A 68 10.25 -4.13 5.13
CA SER A 68 9.18 -5.02 4.67
C SER A 68 8.52 -5.81 5.80
N LYS A 69 9.26 -6.14 6.86
CA LYS A 69 8.73 -6.86 8.04
C LYS A 69 7.96 -5.91 8.96
N VAL A 70 8.47 -4.70 9.17
CA VAL A 70 7.88 -3.72 10.09
C VAL A 70 6.83 -2.82 9.43
N SER A 71 6.73 -2.80 8.10
CA SER A 71 5.81 -1.96 7.34
C SER A 71 4.36 -2.17 7.76
N ARG A 72 3.97 -3.41 8.04
CA ARG A 72 2.63 -3.72 8.54
C ARG A 72 2.38 -3.08 9.90
N ALA A 73 3.35 -3.16 10.83
CA ALA A 73 3.23 -2.53 12.13
C ALA A 73 3.20 -1.00 12.03
N LEU A 74 4.05 -0.42 11.18
CA LEU A 74 4.05 1.03 10.92
C LEU A 74 2.72 1.49 10.32
N ASN A 75 2.20 0.79 9.30
CA ASN A 75 0.91 1.11 8.70
C ASN A 75 -0.23 0.99 9.71
N LEU A 76 -0.18 0.00 10.60
CA LEU A 76 -1.17 -0.14 11.68
C LEU A 76 -1.09 1.01 12.68
N ILE A 77 0.12 1.41 13.09
CA ILE A 77 0.33 2.55 13.99
C ILE A 77 -0.14 3.85 13.33
N PHE A 78 0.19 4.09 12.06
CA PHE A 78 -0.28 5.25 11.32
C PHE A 78 -1.79 5.26 11.16
N SER A 79 -2.39 4.12 10.79
CA SER A 79 -3.85 4.00 10.68
C SER A 79 -4.49 4.27 12.03
N PHE A 80 -3.93 3.72 13.11
CA PHE A 80 -4.40 3.96 14.46
C PHE A 80 -4.28 5.44 14.88
N ALA A 81 -3.15 6.08 14.61
CA ALA A 81 -2.94 7.50 14.90
C ALA A 81 -3.87 8.41 14.08
N SER A 82 -4.20 8.01 12.84
CA SER A 82 -5.12 8.73 11.96
C SER A 82 -6.60 8.56 12.33
N LEU A 83 -6.95 7.62 13.21
CA LEU A 83 -8.33 7.40 13.66
C LEU A 83 -8.84 8.49 14.62
N GLU A 84 -8.20 9.67 14.62
CA GLU A 84 -8.61 10.91 15.26
C GLU A 84 -9.32 10.69 16.61
N THR A 85 -8.55 10.68 17.70
CA THR A 85 -9.15 10.83 19.02
C THR A 85 -9.82 12.20 19.08
N THR A 86 -11.13 12.27 19.28
CA THR A 86 -11.90 13.51 19.44
C THR A 86 -11.56 14.30 20.72
N HIS A 87 -10.48 13.92 21.41
CA HIS A 87 -10.02 14.52 22.65
C HIS A 87 -8.61 15.05 22.46
N ASP A 88 -8.32 16.18 23.09
CA ASP A 88 -6.99 16.79 23.08
C ASP A 88 -5.93 15.78 23.52
N PHE A 89 -4.83 15.72 22.77
CA PHE A 89 -3.66 14.95 23.18
C PHE A 89 -3.10 15.57 24.47
N PRO A 90 -2.88 14.78 25.54
CA PRO A 90 -2.29 15.31 26.76
C PRO A 90 -0.86 15.78 26.47
N SER A 91 -0.53 17.00 26.92
CA SER A 91 0.83 17.53 26.78
C SER A 91 1.81 16.70 27.61
N TYR A 92 2.70 15.97 26.96
CA TYR A 92 3.75 15.20 27.62
C TYR A 92 5.14 15.76 27.26
N SER A 93 5.98 15.98 28.27
CA SER A 93 7.32 16.58 28.12
C SER A 93 8.43 15.55 27.82
N GLY A 94 8.11 14.42 27.17
CA GLY A 94 9.06 13.34 26.90
C GLY A 94 8.70 12.48 25.68
N SER A 95 9.53 11.46 25.41
CA SER A 95 9.32 10.47 24.34
C SER A 95 8.00 9.72 24.56
N ALA A 96 7.02 9.95 23.68
CA ALA A 96 5.65 9.48 23.88
C ALA A 96 5.46 8.03 23.43
N MET A 97 5.22 7.15 24.40
CA MET A 97 4.48 5.90 24.19
C MET A 97 3.01 6.19 24.52
N PHE A 98 2.08 5.91 23.61
CA PHE A 98 0.65 6.11 23.86
C PHE A 98 0.01 4.81 24.38
N ALA A 99 -0.85 4.93 25.38
CA ALA A 99 -1.69 3.84 25.91
C ALA A 99 -3.16 4.14 25.56
N ILE A 100 -3.87 3.14 25.05
CA ILE A 100 -5.26 3.28 24.62
C ILE A 100 -6.15 2.69 25.72
N GLN A 101 -7.06 3.50 26.26
CA GLN A 101 -8.08 3.03 27.21
C GLN A 101 -9.44 2.96 26.50
N GLY A 102 -9.92 1.74 26.25
CA GLY A 102 -11.26 1.50 25.68
C GLY A 102 -12.31 1.24 26.75
N LYS A 103 -13.58 1.54 26.45
CA LYS A 103 -14.75 1.13 27.25
C LYS A 103 -15.61 0.15 26.45
N ILE A 104 -15.97 -0.97 27.05
CA ILE A 104 -16.89 -1.93 26.44
C ILE A 104 -18.31 -1.35 26.52
N ILE A 105 -18.91 -1.06 25.37
CA ILE A 105 -20.26 -0.45 25.27
C ILE A 105 -21.36 -1.47 24.96
N HIS A 106 -21.01 -2.72 24.66
CA HIS A 106 -21.97 -3.80 24.47
C HIS A 106 -21.27 -5.14 24.77
N LYS A 107 -22.01 -6.09 25.36
CA LYS A 107 -21.50 -7.41 25.76
C LYS A 107 -22.26 -8.49 25.04
#